data_AF-A0A973J992-F1
#
_entry.id   AF-A0A973J992-F1
#
_cell.length_a   1.000
_cell.length_b   1.000
_cell.length_c   1.000
_cell.angle_alpha   90.00
_cell.angle_beta   90.00
_cell.angle_gamma   90.00
#
_symmetry.space_group_name_H-M   'P 1'
#
loop_
_entity.id
_entity.type
_entity.pdbx_description
1 polymer ?
#
loop_
_entity_poly.entity_id
_entity_poly.type
_entity_poly.pdbx_seq_one_letter_code
_entity_poly.pdbx_strand_id
1 'polypeptide(L)'
;MPVTPTYPGVYIEEVPSGVRTITGVSTSVTAFVGSTKRGPINKAKRILSYADFERAFGGLDAGSKMSYAVRQFYLNGGSDAWIVRLAKDASAAQKILTGSGSSNVLELTALDEGNAGNNIEIRVDYATGNPASTFNLTLLYAPADAPADAITEKFENLSMNSKDSSYVVDKINGISKLVSLKNVASLAGLGTGTSVSGKLVDESNNLLDVALLRDDTHNSLRISVNGLAPVSVVLAPADVTGATAADRLEKLRGAIATRLTTAVPSTPALNNLTVTVNADKQIVITSGVAGETSTVRVLPGERNDISARLKLGTLNGGVETDAVSVIRPAEIPLRGELTSAAFAVALTVPSAAKTSFKISVDGYGPDTVVLDAAVASGATIPAQLADLAGRIQSKVRALKPSIAGYK
;
A
#
# COMPACT_ATOMS: atom_id res chain seq x y z
N MET A 1 -36.12 46.60 -25.27
CA MET A 1 -36.42 47.32 -26.53
C MET A 1 -37.42 48.39 -26.15
N PRO A 2 -37.21 49.67 -26.49
CA PRO A 2 -38.18 50.71 -26.15
C PRO A 2 -39.48 50.43 -26.90
N VAL A 3 -40.61 50.46 -26.21
CA VAL A 3 -41.92 50.33 -26.86
C VAL A 3 -42.30 51.69 -27.45
N THR A 4 -42.65 51.74 -28.73
CA THR A 4 -43.08 52.96 -29.40
C THR A 4 -44.60 53.11 -29.24
N PRO A 5 -45.10 54.09 -28.46
CA PRO A 5 -46.53 54.19 -28.19
C PRO A 5 -47.30 54.76 -29.39
N THR A 6 -48.47 54.17 -29.69
CA THR A 6 -49.33 54.55 -30.82
C THR A 6 -50.51 55.46 -30.45
N TYR A 7 -50.58 55.93 -29.19
CA TYR A 7 -51.60 56.86 -28.71
C TYR A 7 -51.08 57.65 -27.49
N PRO A 8 -51.62 58.86 -27.21
CA PRO A 8 -51.16 59.69 -26.10
C PRO A 8 -51.53 59.08 -24.74
N GLY A 9 -50.53 58.90 -23.87
CA GLY A 9 -50.63 58.36 -22.51
C GLY A 9 -49.30 58.49 -21.75
N VAL A 10 -49.29 58.21 -20.45
CA VAL A 10 -48.06 58.17 -19.63
C VAL A 10 -47.52 56.74 -19.63
N TYR A 11 -46.31 56.56 -20.17
CA TYR A 11 -45.63 55.26 -20.21
C TYR A 11 -44.44 55.28 -19.26
N ILE A 12 -44.41 54.31 -18.34
CA ILE A 12 -43.33 54.15 -17.37
C ILE A 12 -42.40 53.05 -17.92
N GLU A 13 -41.16 53.42 -18.20
CA GLU A 13 -40.08 52.46 -18.50
C GLU A 13 -39.21 52.33 -17.25
N GLU A 14 -39.34 51.21 -16.54
CA GLU A 14 -38.44 50.89 -15.44
C GLU A 14 -37.12 50.38 -16.02
N VAL A 15 -36.12 51.26 -16.05
CA VAL A 15 -34.73 50.85 -16.32
C VAL A 15 -34.27 49.98 -15.15
N PRO A 16 -33.78 48.74 -15.38
CA PRO A 16 -33.22 47.94 -14.31
C PRO A 16 -32.13 48.76 -13.62
N SER A 17 -32.33 49.03 -12.34
CA SER A 17 -31.37 49.77 -11.52
C SER A 17 -30.03 49.05 -11.61
N GLY A 18 -29.06 49.65 -12.33
CA GLY A 18 -27.70 49.17 -12.46
C GLY A 18 -26.89 49.26 -11.16
N VAL A 19 -27.57 49.29 -10.01
CA VAL A 19 -26.94 49.19 -8.70
C VAL A 19 -26.48 47.75 -8.55
N ARG A 20 -25.29 47.46 -9.07
CA ARG A 20 -24.46 46.43 -8.46
C ARG A 20 -24.21 46.92 -7.04
N THR A 21 -24.88 46.31 -6.07
CA THR A 21 -24.57 46.52 -4.67
C THR A 21 -23.06 46.38 -4.53
N ILE A 22 -22.38 47.41 -4.01
CA ILE A 22 -20.95 47.32 -3.71
C ILE A 22 -20.84 46.23 -2.65
N THR A 23 -20.49 45.02 -3.05
CA THR A 23 -20.17 43.95 -2.11
C THR A 23 -18.98 44.43 -1.29
N GLY A 24 -19.18 44.63 0.01
CA GLY A 24 -18.09 45.00 0.90
C GLY A 24 -16.96 43.98 0.75
N VAL A 25 -15.79 44.44 0.31
CA VAL A 25 -14.58 43.64 0.36
C VAL A 25 -14.26 43.42 1.84
N SER A 26 -13.96 42.18 2.25
CA SER A 26 -13.57 41.89 3.63
C SER A 26 -12.34 42.73 4.00
N THR A 27 -12.54 43.79 4.79
CA THR A 27 -11.46 44.70 5.21
C THR A 27 -10.63 44.12 6.37
N SER A 28 -10.92 42.90 6.81
CA SER A 28 -10.32 42.24 7.96
C SER A 28 -9.75 40.87 7.60
N VAL A 29 -8.92 40.81 6.56
CA VAL A 29 -8.11 39.62 6.25
C VAL A 29 -6.73 39.82 6.88
N THR A 30 -6.46 39.09 7.97
CA THR A 30 -5.19 39.20 8.69
C THR A 30 -4.16 38.22 8.13
N ALA A 31 -2.88 38.59 8.10
CA ALA A 31 -1.80 37.66 7.78
C ALA A 31 -0.93 37.41 9.02
N PHE A 32 -0.71 36.14 9.36
CA PHE A 32 0.23 35.73 10.39
C PHE A 32 1.44 35.06 9.75
N VAL A 33 2.62 35.46 10.20
CA VAL A 33 3.89 34.94 9.73
C VAL A 33 4.71 34.52 10.94
N GLY A 34 5.13 33.26 11.00
CA GLY A 34 5.82 32.72 12.18
C GLY A 34 6.01 31.21 12.13
N SER A 35 6.56 30.65 13.23
CA SER A 35 6.77 29.21 13.35
C SER A 35 5.45 28.46 13.61
N THR A 36 5.32 27.23 13.11
CA THR A 36 4.24 26.30 13.48
C THR A 36 4.78 24.88 13.57
N LYS A 37 4.04 24.00 14.26
CA LYS A 37 4.41 22.60 14.49
C LYS A 37 4.55 21.81 13.17
N ARG A 38 3.60 22.01 12.24
CA ARG A 38 3.58 21.38 10.92
C ARG A 38 3.04 22.34 9.86
N GLY A 39 2.90 21.86 8.62
CA GLY A 39 2.36 22.60 7.50
C GLY A 39 3.44 23.03 6.50
N PRO A 40 3.01 23.51 5.32
CA PRO A 40 3.94 23.89 4.25
C PRO A 40 4.75 25.14 4.62
N ILE A 41 6.06 25.09 4.43
CA ILE A 41 6.98 26.21 4.70
C ILE A 41 6.92 27.22 3.55
N ASN A 42 6.96 28.51 3.89
CA ASN A 42 6.97 29.65 2.95
C ASN A 42 5.81 29.69 1.96
N LYS A 43 4.71 28.97 2.23
CA LYS A 43 3.48 28.99 1.43
C LYS A 43 2.34 29.57 2.25
N ALA A 44 1.72 30.62 1.72
CA ALA A 44 0.55 31.22 2.34
C ALA A 44 -0.66 30.28 2.18
N LYS A 45 -1.30 29.93 3.30
CA LYS A 45 -2.55 29.17 3.31
C LYS A 45 -3.63 29.99 3.98
N ARG A 46 -4.74 30.19 3.26
CA ARG A 46 -5.94 30.83 3.80
C ARG A 46 -6.66 29.85 4.70
N ILE A 47 -7.05 30.31 5.87
CA ILE A 47 -7.84 29.59 6.87
C ILE A 47 -9.02 30.47 7.28
N LEU A 48 -10.16 29.84 7.58
CA LEU A 48 -11.39 30.55 7.93
C LEU A 48 -11.80 30.28 9.39
N SER A 49 -11.14 29.32 10.04
CA SER A 49 -11.39 28.94 11.42
C SER A 49 -10.12 28.51 12.12
N TYR A 50 -10.17 28.48 13.46
CA TYR A 50 -9.09 27.92 14.26
C TYR A 50 -8.92 26.41 14.04
N ALA A 51 -10.01 25.68 13.79
CA ALA A 51 -9.94 24.24 13.47
C ALA A 51 -9.18 23.99 12.15
N ASP A 52 -9.32 24.88 11.15
CA ASP A 52 -8.52 24.80 9.92
C ASP A 52 -7.02 25.01 10.20
N PHE A 53 -6.70 25.91 11.14
CA PHE A 53 -5.32 26.11 11.61
C PHE A 53 -4.78 24.86 12.31
N GLU A 54 -5.54 24.25 13.22
CA GLU A 54 -5.14 23.01 13.89
C GLU A 54 -4.85 21.91 12.87
N ARG A 55 -5.76 21.69 11.92
CA ARG A 55 -5.61 20.67 10.88
C ARG A 55 -4.43 20.93 9.94
N ALA A 56 -4.18 22.19 9.59
CA ALA A 56 -3.14 22.54 8.61
C ALA A 56 -1.75 22.74 9.21
N PHE A 57 -1.68 23.24 10.44
CA PHE A 57 -0.44 23.72 11.05
C PHE A 57 -0.11 23.09 12.42
N GLY A 58 -0.99 22.23 12.95
CA GLY A 58 -0.74 21.42 14.15
C GLY A 58 -1.03 22.12 15.48
N GLY A 59 -1.91 23.13 15.45
CA GLY A 59 -2.52 23.73 16.64
C GLY A 59 -1.56 24.54 17.52
N LEU A 60 -1.82 24.52 18.83
CA LEU A 60 -0.99 25.21 19.81
C LEU A 60 0.36 24.53 19.96
N ASP A 61 1.41 25.35 19.94
CA ASP A 61 2.78 24.92 20.16
C ASP A 61 3.48 25.88 21.12
N ALA A 62 4.13 25.35 22.15
CA ALA A 62 4.88 26.14 23.11
C ALA A 62 6.04 26.91 22.45
N GLY A 63 6.60 26.37 21.37
CA GLY A 63 7.63 27.02 20.55
C GLY A 63 7.10 28.09 19.58
N SER A 64 5.77 28.23 19.44
CA SER A 64 5.14 29.14 18.48
C SER A 64 4.25 30.17 19.16
N LYS A 65 4.75 31.40 19.28
CA LYS A 65 3.92 32.56 19.67
C LYS A 65 2.79 32.82 18.68
N MET A 66 3.00 32.49 17.41
CA MET A 66 1.99 32.65 16.36
C MET A 66 0.76 31.78 16.63
N SER A 67 0.94 30.54 17.10
CA SER A 67 -0.17 29.63 17.39
C SER A 67 -1.17 30.22 18.40
N TYR A 68 -0.67 30.89 19.45
CA TYR A 68 -1.49 31.59 20.43
C TYR A 68 -2.17 32.83 19.85
N ALA A 69 -1.45 33.62 19.05
CA ALA A 69 -2.00 34.82 18.40
C ALA A 69 -3.16 34.46 17.44
N VAL A 70 -3.01 33.39 16.66
CA VAL A 70 -4.05 32.90 15.75
C VAL A 70 -5.28 32.44 16.53
N ARG A 71 -5.09 31.70 17.63
CA ARG A 71 -6.19 31.29 18.51
C ARG A 71 -6.94 32.50 19.06
N GLN A 72 -6.21 33.49 19.58
CA GLN A 72 -6.81 34.71 20.11
C GLN A 72 -7.54 35.51 19.04
N PHE A 73 -7.02 35.59 17.82
CA PHE A 73 -7.69 36.27 16.71
C PHE A 73 -9.08 35.68 16.43
N TYR A 74 -9.18 34.35 16.29
CA TYR A 74 -10.48 33.69 16.07
C TYR A 74 -11.41 33.77 17.28
N LEU A 75 -10.88 33.72 18.50
CA LEU A 75 -11.67 33.94 19.71
C LEU A 75 -12.23 35.37 19.83
N ASN A 76 -11.52 36.36 19.27
CA ASN A 76 -11.97 37.76 19.24
C ASN A 76 -12.86 38.09 18.01
N GLY A 77 -13.37 37.08 17.30
CA GLY A 77 -14.30 37.27 16.18
C GLY A 77 -13.63 37.47 14.81
N GLY A 78 -12.33 37.18 14.68
CA GLY A 78 -11.67 37.09 13.39
C GLY A 78 -12.25 35.97 12.51
N SER A 79 -12.39 36.21 11.20
CA SER A 79 -13.07 35.28 10.28
C SER A 79 -12.22 34.80 9.10
N ASP A 80 -11.12 35.49 8.79
CA ASP A 80 -10.30 35.18 7.62
C ASP A 80 -8.82 35.52 7.91
N ALA A 81 -7.95 34.53 7.77
CA ALA A 81 -6.53 34.74 7.94
C ALA A 81 -5.68 33.96 6.93
N TRP A 82 -4.56 34.57 6.52
CA TRP A 82 -3.49 33.89 5.82
C TRP A 82 -2.39 33.52 6.79
N ILE A 83 -1.95 32.27 6.76
CA ILE A 83 -0.86 31.78 7.60
C ILE A 83 0.32 31.44 6.71
N VAL A 84 1.49 31.96 7.05
CA VAL A 84 2.77 31.60 6.45
C VAL A 84 3.66 31.02 7.53
N ARG A 85 3.93 29.72 7.43
CA ARG A 85 4.90 29.05 8.29
C ARG A 85 6.32 29.40 7.86
N LEU A 86 7.12 29.84 8.81
CA LEU A 86 8.57 30.00 8.68
C LEU A 86 9.28 28.92 9.50
N ALA A 87 10.32 28.33 8.93
CA ALA A 87 11.29 27.56 9.68
C ALA A 87 12.68 27.76 9.07
N LYS A 88 13.71 27.55 9.89
CA LYS A 88 15.11 27.59 9.48
C LYS A 88 15.64 26.16 9.45
N ASP A 89 16.31 25.80 8.36
CA ASP A 89 16.98 24.50 8.17
C ASP A 89 16.05 23.28 8.39
N ALA A 90 14.77 23.44 8.11
CA ALA A 90 13.80 22.35 8.21
C ALA A 90 13.97 21.38 7.04
N SER A 91 14.11 20.09 7.34
CA SER A 91 14.15 19.03 6.35
C SER A 91 12.92 18.14 6.46
N ALA A 92 12.46 17.63 5.33
CA ALA A 92 11.43 16.58 5.31
C ALA A 92 12.03 15.27 5.82
N ALA A 93 11.29 14.55 6.66
CA ALA A 93 11.64 13.19 7.02
C ALA A 93 11.58 12.30 5.78
N GLN A 94 12.60 11.46 5.59
CA GLN A 94 12.69 10.53 4.48
C GLN A 94 12.88 9.10 4.98
N LYS A 95 12.21 8.16 4.33
CA LYS A 95 12.36 6.74 4.58
C LYS A 95 12.39 5.98 3.27
N ILE A 96 13.41 5.16 3.08
CA ILE A 96 13.47 4.22 1.95
C ILE A 96 12.98 2.86 2.45
N LEU A 97 11.99 2.31 1.75
CA LEU A 97 11.55 0.92 1.94
C LEU A 97 12.36 0.02 1.03
N THR A 98 12.73 -1.12 1.59
CA THR A 98 13.47 -2.17 0.90
C THR A 98 12.53 -3.28 0.46
N GLY A 99 12.83 -3.93 -0.66
CA GLY A 99 12.19 -5.17 -1.06
C GLY A 99 12.70 -6.38 -0.27
N SER A 100 12.20 -7.58 -0.59
CA SER A 100 12.60 -8.84 0.05
C SER A 100 14.09 -9.19 -0.13
N GLY A 101 14.78 -8.59 -1.11
CA GLY A 101 16.21 -8.75 -1.35
C GLY A 101 17.09 -7.62 -0.81
N SER A 102 16.58 -6.80 0.11
CA SER A 102 17.27 -5.61 0.64
C SER A 102 17.62 -4.54 -0.41
N SER A 103 17.03 -4.62 -1.60
CA SER A 103 17.11 -3.57 -2.62
C SER A 103 16.23 -2.39 -2.24
N ASN A 104 16.70 -1.18 -2.49
CA ASN A 104 15.88 0.03 -2.31
C ASN A 104 14.78 0.05 -3.38
N VAL A 105 13.53 0.21 -2.94
CA VAL A 105 12.36 0.09 -3.80
C VAL A 105 11.56 1.40 -3.84
N LEU A 106 11.20 1.92 -2.67
CA LEU A 106 10.28 3.04 -2.56
C LEU A 106 10.81 4.06 -1.57
N GLU A 107 10.97 5.30 -2.01
CA GLU A 107 11.35 6.42 -1.15
C GLU A 107 10.08 7.19 -0.76
N LEU A 108 9.87 7.35 0.55
CA LEU A 108 8.82 8.17 1.15
C LEU A 108 9.43 9.45 1.69
N THR A 109 8.86 10.58 1.32
CA THR A 109 9.24 11.90 1.84
C THR A 109 8.03 12.56 2.49
N ALA A 110 8.15 13.00 3.74
CA ALA A 110 7.08 13.73 4.41
C ALA A 110 6.75 15.04 3.68
N LEU A 111 5.46 15.36 3.53
CA LEU A 111 5.03 16.63 2.92
C LEU A 111 5.29 17.84 3.83
N ASP A 112 5.24 17.62 5.13
CA ASP A 112 5.54 18.63 6.14
C ASP A 112 7.01 18.54 6.54
N GLU A 113 7.78 19.59 6.24
CA GLU A 113 9.16 19.73 6.66
C GLU A 113 9.25 19.98 8.18
N GLY A 114 10.24 19.36 8.84
CA GLY A 114 10.47 19.43 10.27
C GLY A 114 10.06 18.16 11.04
N ASN A 115 10.11 18.24 12.38
CA ASN A 115 9.98 17.09 13.27
C ASN A 115 8.66 16.34 13.17
N ALA A 116 7.60 16.97 12.64
CA ALA A 116 6.31 16.31 12.44
C ALA A 116 6.44 15.05 11.57
N GLY A 117 7.28 15.07 10.53
CA GLY A 117 7.50 13.91 9.65
C GLY A 117 8.04 12.67 10.38
N ASN A 118 8.74 12.85 11.51
CA ASN A 118 9.33 11.75 12.28
C ASN A 118 8.28 10.92 13.03
N ASN A 119 7.05 11.45 13.19
CA ASN A 119 5.93 10.77 13.84
C ASN A 119 5.01 10.05 12.84
N ILE A 120 5.45 9.91 11.59
CA ILE A 120 4.75 9.13 10.56
C ILE A 120 5.24 7.69 10.65
N GLU A 121 4.35 6.81 11.05
CA GLU A 121 4.52 5.37 11.02
C GLU A 121 4.05 4.82 9.68
N ILE A 122 4.82 3.87 9.14
CA ILE A 122 4.56 3.24 7.84
C ILE A 122 4.34 1.76 8.09
N ARG A 123 3.23 1.22 7.58
CA ARG A 123 2.93 -0.20 7.59
C ARG A 123 2.72 -0.71 6.18
N VAL A 124 3.38 -1.82 5.86
CA VAL A 124 3.20 -2.57 4.60
C VAL A 124 2.70 -3.95 4.95
N ASP A 125 1.62 -4.38 4.31
CA ASP A 125 1.10 -5.74 4.46
C ASP A 125 0.70 -6.34 3.11
N TYR A 126 0.72 -7.67 2.99
CA TYR A 126 0.32 -8.38 1.77
C TYR A 126 -1.09 -8.97 1.87
N ALA A 127 -1.95 -8.48 2.77
CA ALA A 127 -3.32 -8.97 2.93
C ALA A 127 -4.23 -8.39 1.83
N THR A 128 -3.99 -8.82 0.59
CA THR A 128 -4.67 -8.37 -0.62
C THR A 128 -5.36 -9.53 -1.33
N GLY A 129 -6.16 -9.22 -2.36
CA GLY A 129 -6.74 -10.27 -3.22
C GLY A 129 -5.68 -11.06 -4.01
N ASN A 130 -4.49 -10.48 -4.20
CA ASN A 130 -3.34 -11.18 -4.76
C ASN A 130 -2.07 -10.91 -3.92
N PRO A 131 -1.85 -11.68 -2.85
CA PRO A 131 -0.70 -11.51 -1.95
C PRO A 131 0.66 -11.75 -2.59
N ALA A 132 0.72 -12.33 -3.79
CA ALA A 132 1.99 -12.59 -4.48
C ALA A 132 2.49 -11.38 -5.28
N SER A 133 1.61 -10.45 -5.65
CA SER A 133 1.98 -9.27 -6.43
C SER A 133 1.63 -7.94 -5.76
N THR A 134 0.44 -7.84 -5.15
CA THR A 134 -0.09 -6.59 -4.61
C THR A 134 0.14 -6.47 -3.12
N PHE A 135 0.20 -5.23 -2.62
CA PHE A 135 0.39 -4.93 -1.19
C PHE A 135 -0.52 -3.78 -0.75
N ASN A 136 -0.69 -3.62 0.55
CA ASN A 136 -1.36 -2.48 1.17
C ASN A 136 -0.32 -1.59 1.85
N LEU A 137 -0.57 -0.29 1.87
CA LEU A 137 0.23 0.69 2.60
C LEU A 137 -0.69 1.45 3.55
N THR A 138 -0.35 1.42 4.84
CA THR A 138 -1.01 2.25 5.85
C THR A 138 -0.01 3.26 6.39
N LEU A 139 -0.38 4.53 6.37
CA LEU A 139 0.37 5.63 6.96
C LEU A 139 -0.39 6.12 8.18
N LEU A 140 0.27 6.11 9.33
CA LEU A 140 -0.28 6.61 10.58
C LEU A 140 0.58 7.77 11.05
N TYR A 141 0.02 8.97 11.09
CA TYR A 141 0.61 10.08 11.81
C TYR A 141 0.02 10.12 13.21
N ALA A 142 0.85 9.91 14.24
CA ALA A 142 0.43 9.96 15.65
C ALA A 142 1.42 10.85 16.44
N PRO A 143 1.10 12.14 16.66
CA PRO A 143 1.99 13.01 17.42
C PRO A 143 1.92 12.69 18.91
N ALA A 144 3.08 12.50 19.55
CA ALA A 144 3.18 12.12 20.97
C ALA A 144 2.50 13.12 21.93
N ASP A 145 2.48 14.40 21.59
CA ASP A 145 1.94 15.46 22.47
C ASP A 145 0.44 15.71 22.29
N ALA A 146 -0.16 15.24 21.18
CA ALA A 146 -1.52 15.59 20.78
C ALA A 146 -2.21 14.43 20.04
N PRO A 147 -2.49 13.30 20.71
CA PRO A 147 -3.01 12.08 20.06
C PRO A 147 -4.36 12.28 19.35
N ALA A 148 -5.11 13.35 19.64
CA ALA A 148 -6.34 13.70 18.94
C ALA A 148 -6.12 14.13 17.48
N ASP A 149 -4.91 14.57 17.12
CA ASP A 149 -4.54 15.00 15.76
C ASP A 149 -4.06 13.84 14.88
N ALA A 150 -4.31 12.59 15.29
CA ALA A 150 -3.86 11.42 14.56
C ALA A 150 -4.56 11.31 13.19
N ILE A 151 -3.77 11.06 12.14
CA ILE A 151 -4.27 10.89 10.77
C ILE A 151 -3.88 9.49 10.33
N THR A 152 -4.86 8.70 9.91
CA THR A 152 -4.64 7.39 9.28
C THR A 152 -5.03 7.45 7.82
N GLU A 153 -4.09 7.11 6.93
CA GLU A 153 -4.33 6.94 5.51
C GLU A 153 -4.07 5.48 5.15
N LYS A 154 -5.09 4.78 4.65
CA LYS A 154 -5.00 3.38 4.23
C LYS A 154 -5.19 3.29 2.73
N PHE A 155 -4.23 2.65 2.07
CA PHE A 155 -4.24 2.40 0.63
C PHE A 155 -4.17 0.90 0.38
N GLU A 156 -5.16 0.38 -0.34
CA GLU A 156 -5.30 -1.06 -0.56
C GLU A 156 -5.01 -1.46 -2.02
N ASN A 157 -4.55 -2.70 -2.20
CA ASN A 157 -4.29 -3.33 -3.49
C ASN A 157 -3.38 -2.47 -4.40
N LEU A 158 -2.25 -2.01 -3.87
CA LEU A 158 -1.25 -1.24 -4.57
C LEU A 158 -0.33 -2.13 -5.41
N SER A 159 0.14 -1.57 -6.52
CA SER A 159 1.04 -2.23 -7.47
C SER A 159 2.29 -1.39 -7.74
N MET A 160 3.40 -2.06 -8.07
CA MET A 160 4.65 -1.42 -8.49
C MET A 160 4.77 -1.25 -10.01
N ASN A 161 3.75 -1.67 -10.78
CA ASN A 161 3.72 -1.51 -12.22
C ASN A 161 3.15 -0.13 -12.60
N SER A 162 3.94 0.71 -13.26
CA SER A 162 3.58 2.07 -13.70
C SER A 162 2.46 2.13 -14.75
N LYS A 163 2.14 1.00 -15.40
CA LYS A 163 1.02 0.92 -16.35
C LYS A 163 -0.29 0.47 -15.71
N ASP A 164 -0.25 0.09 -14.44
CA ASP A 164 -1.46 -0.28 -13.71
C ASP A 164 -2.11 0.98 -13.10
N SER A 165 -3.44 1.04 -13.13
CA SER A 165 -4.23 2.03 -12.39
C SER A 165 -3.96 2.00 -10.89
N SER A 166 -3.49 0.86 -10.37
CA SER A 166 -3.10 0.66 -8.97
C SER A 166 -1.70 1.16 -8.62
N TYR A 167 -1.00 1.83 -9.54
CA TYR A 167 0.39 2.20 -9.33
C TYR A 167 0.57 3.07 -8.08
N VAL A 168 1.47 2.61 -7.21
CA VAL A 168 1.64 3.14 -5.85
C VAL A 168 1.98 4.64 -5.85
N VAL A 169 2.85 5.08 -6.76
CA VAL A 169 3.33 6.47 -6.80
C VAL A 169 2.19 7.41 -7.22
N ASP A 170 1.46 7.07 -8.28
CA ASP A 170 0.39 7.93 -8.81
C ASP A 170 -0.81 8.00 -7.85
N LYS A 171 -1.23 6.86 -7.29
CA LYS A 171 -2.34 6.82 -6.32
C LYS A 171 -2.06 7.64 -5.08
N ILE A 172 -0.86 7.52 -4.51
CA ILE A 172 -0.55 8.15 -3.23
C ILE A 172 -0.18 9.62 -3.42
N ASN A 173 0.62 9.98 -4.42
CA ASN A 173 0.98 11.38 -4.66
C ASN A 173 -0.23 12.25 -5.03
N GLY A 174 -1.28 11.66 -5.60
CA GLY A 174 -2.54 12.37 -5.89
C GLY A 174 -3.45 12.59 -4.68
N ILE A 175 -3.31 11.82 -3.59
CA ILE A 175 -4.32 11.74 -2.51
C ILE A 175 -3.73 11.98 -1.11
N SER A 176 -2.50 11.56 -0.84
CA SER A 176 -1.90 11.61 0.50
C SER A 176 -1.67 13.03 0.99
N LYS A 177 -1.89 13.24 2.30
CA LYS A 177 -1.60 14.48 3.01
C LYS A 177 -0.39 14.35 3.94
N LEU A 178 0.21 13.17 4.00
CA LEU A 178 1.33 12.87 4.90
C LEU A 178 2.66 12.76 4.16
N VAL A 179 2.69 12.03 3.03
CA VAL A 179 3.93 11.71 2.32
C VAL A 179 3.78 11.83 0.81
N SER A 180 4.88 12.13 0.13
CA SER A 180 5.06 11.86 -1.29
C SER A 180 5.97 10.64 -1.48
N LEU A 181 5.76 9.95 -2.60
CA LEU A 181 6.47 8.75 -2.98
C LEU A 181 7.29 8.95 -4.23
N LYS A 182 8.42 8.26 -4.28
CA LYS A 182 9.25 8.11 -5.48
C LYS A 182 9.67 6.65 -5.61
N ASN A 183 9.45 6.08 -6.80
CA ASN A 183 9.99 4.77 -7.13
C ASN A 183 11.50 4.90 -7.36
N VAL A 184 12.29 4.16 -6.60
CA VAL A 184 13.75 4.10 -6.68
C VAL A 184 14.24 2.70 -7.06
N ALA A 185 13.32 1.79 -7.37
CA ALA A 185 13.64 0.43 -7.77
C ALA A 185 14.31 0.40 -9.15
N SER A 186 15.27 -0.52 -9.31
CA SER A 186 15.82 -0.84 -10.62
C SER A 186 14.82 -1.65 -11.43
N LEU A 187 14.46 -1.14 -12.61
CA LEU A 187 13.63 -1.86 -13.60
C LEU A 187 14.47 -2.79 -14.49
N ALA A 188 15.80 -2.71 -14.40
CA ALA A 188 16.69 -3.57 -15.18
C ALA A 188 16.68 -5.00 -14.62
N GLY A 189 16.50 -5.98 -15.51
CA GLY A 189 16.54 -7.40 -15.14
C GLY A 189 15.28 -7.95 -14.46
N LEU A 190 14.15 -7.24 -14.55
CA LEU A 190 12.87 -7.81 -14.12
C LEU A 190 12.57 -9.08 -14.91
N GLY A 191 12.10 -10.12 -14.21
CA GLY A 191 11.76 -11.41 -14.80
C GLY A 191 10.44 -11.38 -15.58
N THR A 192 9.83 -12.55 -15.70
CA THR A 192 8.53 -12.74 -16.33
C THR A 192 7.43 -12.93 -15.28
N GLY A 193 6.23 -12.41 -15.56
CA GLY A 193 5.05 -12.68 -14.74
C GLY A 193 4.58 -14.12 -14.94
N THR A 194 4.11 -14.74 -13.88
CA THR A 194 3.65 -16.13 -13.86
C THR A 194 2.28 -16.28 -13.20
N SER A 195 1.50 -17.25 -13.67
CA SER A 195 0.26 -17.72 -13.05
C SER A 195 0.39 -19.21 -12.79
N VAL A 196 0.41 -19.59 -11.51
CA VAL A 196 0.55 -20.96 -11.04
C VAL A 196 -0.80 -21.45 -10.52
N SER A 197 -1.29 -22.59 -11.00
CA SER A 197 -2.52 -23.19 -10.47
C SER A 197 -2.31 -23.70 -9.04
N GLY A 198 -3.39 -23.88 -8.28
CA GLY A 198 -3.35 -24.73 -7.09
C GLY A 198 -2.91 -26.16 -7.46
N LYS A 199 -2.44 -26.93 -6.46
CA LYS A 199 -2.04 -28.33 -6.69
C LYS A 199 -3.24 -29.13 -7.19
N LEU A 200 -3.11 -29.73 -8.38
CA LEU A 200 -4.13 -30.58 -9.00
C LEU A 200 -4.03 -31.99 -8.44
N VAL A 201 -4.14 -32.11 -7.12
CA VAL A 201 -4.06 -33.38 -6.41
C VAL A 201 -5.29 -33.63 -5.55
N ASP A 202 -5.60 -34.91 -5.33
CA ASP A 202 -6.57 -35.35 -4.33
C ASP A 202 -6.01 -35.24 -2.90
N GLU A 203 -6.81 -35.58 -1.90
CA GLU A 203 -6.40 -35.58 -0.48
C GLU A 203 -5.23 -36.54 -0.18
N SER A 204 -4.99 -37.52 -1.05
CA SER A 204 -3.89 -38.49 -0.99
C SER A 204 -2.68 -38.11 -1.86
N ASN A 205 -2.63 -36.86 -2.37
CA ASN A 205 -1.57 -36.33 -3.24
C ASN A 205 -1.44 -37.01 -4.62
N ASN A 206 -2.45 -37.77 -5.06
CA ASN A 206 -2.52 -38.32 -6.41
C ASN A 206 -2.97 -37.25 -7.40
N LEU A 207 -2.48 -37.32 -8.64
CA LEU A 207 -2.86 -36.34 -9.67
C LEU A 207 -4.36 -36.48 -10.00
N LEU A 208 -5.10 -35.37 -9.92
CA LEU A 208 -6.48 -35.31 -10.38
C LEU A 208 -6.53 -35.44 -11.89
N ASP A 209 -7.44 -36.28 -12.37
CA ASP A 209 -7.62 -36.49 -13.78
C ASP A 209 -8.34 -35.30 -14.43
N VAL A 210 -7.62 -34.56 -15.28
CA VAL A 210 -8.17 -33.42 -16.02
C VAL A 210 -9.32 -33.79 -16.95
N ALA A 211 -9.43 -35.05 -17.38
CA ALA A 211 -10.58 -35.50 -18.18
C ALA A 211 -11.89 -35.55 -17.35
N LEU A 212 -11.79 -35.73 -16.03
CA LEU A 212 -12.95 -35.66 -15.12
C LEU A 212 -13.27 -34.22 -14.71
N LEU A 213 -12.27 -33.33 -14.76
CA LEU A 213 -12.44 -31.92 -14.44
C LEU A 213 -13.12 -31.16 -15.58
N ARG A 214 -12.88 -31.55 -16.83
CA ARG A 214 -13.52 -30.97 -18.03
C ARG A 214 -14.86 -31.65 -18.31
N ASP A 215 -15.92 -30.86 -18.43
CA ASP A 215 -17.22 -31.31 -18.95
C ASP A 215 -17.78 -30.28 -19.94
N ASP A 216 -18.90 -30.58 -20.60
CA ASP A 216 -19.49 -29.67 -21.60
C ASP A 216 -20.04 -28.36 -21.00
N THR A 217 -20.20 -28.33 -19.67
CA THR A 217 -20.58 -27.16 -18.87
C THR A 217 -19.40 -26.45 -18.21
N HIS A 218 -18.17 -26.98 -18.30
CA HIS A 218 -16.93 -26.42 -17.73
C HIS A 218 -15.79 -26.65 -18.71
N ASN A 219 -15.65 -25.75 -19.69
CA ASN A 219 -14.69 -25.89 -20.76
C ASN A 219 -14.06 -24.58 -21.25
N SER A 220 -14.36 -23.42 -20.66
CA SER A 220 -13.77 -22.16 -21.07
C SER A 220 -13.11 -21.42 -19.92
N LEU A 221 -12.06 -20.67 -20.24
CA LEU A 221 -11.38 -19.75 -19.33
C LEU A 221 -10.84 -18.57 -20.15
N ARG A 222 -10.50 -17.47 -19.49
CA ARG A 222 -9.90 -16.31 -20.15
C ARG A 222 -8.55 -15.99 -19.54
N ILE A 223 -7.59 -15.61 -20.37
CA ILE A 223 -6.26 -15.23 -19.89
C ILE A 223 -5.90 -13.86 -20.46
N SER A 224 -5.55 -12.93 -19.58
CA SER A 224 -4.96 -11.66 -19.94
C SER A 224 -3.46 -11.71 -19.63
N VAL A 225 -2.65 -11.31 -20.61
CA VAL A 225 -1.19 -11.25 -20.48
C VAL A 225 -0.75 -9.82 -20.72
N ASN A 226 0.09 -9.29 -19.84
CA ASN A 226 0.66 -7.94 -19.91
C ASN A 226 -0.38 -6.82 -20.06
N GLY A 227 -1.57 -6.98 -19.45
CA GLY A 227 -2.66 -6.02 -19.52
C GLY A 227 -3.40 -5.96 -20.87
N LEU A 228 -3.15 -6.91 -21.78
CA LEU A 228 -3.85 -7.01 -23.05
C LEU A 228 -5.29 -7.49 -22.88
N ALA A 229 -6.12 -7.30 -23.92
CA ALA A 229 -7.48 -7.81 -23.95
C ALA A 229 -7.50 -9.32 -23.64
N PRO A 230 -8.36 -9.81 -22.73
CA PRO A 230 -8.34 -11.21 -22.34
C PRO A 230 -8.68 -12.14 -23.49
N VAL A 231 -7.80 -13.10 -23.77
CA VAL A 231 -7.98 -14.15 -24.78
C VAL A 231 -8.87 -15.25 -24.20
N SER A 232 -9.90 -15.66 -24.95
CA SER A 232 -10.77 -16.77 -24.57
C SER A 232 -10.16 -18.10 -25.01
N VAL A 233 -10.01 -19.03 -24.07
CA VAL A 233 -9.47 -20.38 -24.28
C VAL A 233 -10.60 -21.37 -24.06
N VAL A 234 -11.09 -21.96 -25.14
CA VAL A 234 -12.14 -23.00 -25.11
C VAL A 234 -11.52 -24.36 -25.35
N LEU A 235 -11.63 -25.25 -24.35
CA LEU A 235 -11.10 -26.60 -24.34
C LEU A 235 -12.09 -27.58 -24.99
N ALA A 236 -11.61 -28.31 -25.99
CA ALA A 236 -12.31 -29.39 -26.65
C ALA A 236 -12.00 -30.74 -25.98
N PRO A 237 -12.86 -31.76 -26.14
CA PRO A 237 -12.60 -33.11 -25.61
C PRO A 237 -11.26 -33.71 -26.06
N ALA A 238 -10.79 -33.36 -27.27
CA ALA A 238 -9.52 -33.82 -27.81
C ALA A 238 -8.30 -33.33 -27.00
N ASP A 239 -8.42 -32.22 -26.28
CA ASP A 239 -7.33 -31.57 -25.54
C ASP A 239 -6.98 -32.27 -24.22
N VAL A 240 -7.83 -33.18 -23.74
CA VAL A 240 -7.63 -33.95 -22.50
C VAL A 240 -7.47 -35.45 -22.78
N THR A 241 -6.93 -35.81 -23.95
CA THR A 241 -6.74 -37.21 -24.36
C THR A 241 -5.37 -37.76 -23.93
N GLY A 242 -5.29 -39.02 -23.52
CA GLY A 242 -4.02 -39.63 -23.09
C GLY A 242 -4.24 -40.89 -22.27
N ALA A 243 -3.24 -41.77 -22.21
CA ALA A 243 -3.32 -43.03 -21.48
C ALA A 243 -3.30 -42.81 -19.96
N THR A 244 -2.40 -41.95 -19.48
CA THR A 244 -2.27 -41.61 -18.06
C THR A 244 -2.82 -40.20 -17.76
N ALA A 245 -3.14 -39.93 -16.49
CA ALA A 245 -3.56 -38.59 -16.06
C ALA A 245 -2.47 -37.53 -16.30
N ALA A 246 -1.18 -37.93 -16.25
CA ALA A 246 -0.06 -37.07 -16.58
C ALA A 246 -0.03 -36.72 -18.08
N ASP A 247 -0.25 -37.70 -18.97
CA ASP A 247 -0.32 -37.45 -20.42
C ASP A 247 -1.47 -36.50 -20.78
N ARG A 248 -2.62 -36.66 -20.11
CA ARG A 248 -3.79 -35.81 -20.30
C ARG A 248 -3.53 -34.37 -19.84
N LEU A 249 -2.84 -34.19 -18.72
CA LEU A 249 -2.43 -32.86 -18.24
C LEU A 249 -1.42 -32.21 -19.19
N GLU A 250 -0.48 -32.98 -19.73
CA GLU A 250 0.52 -32.47 -20.67
C GLU A 250 -0.10 -32.08 -22.02
N LYS A 251 -1.09 -32.82 -22.51
CA LYS A 251 -1.89 -32.39 -23.67
C LYS A 251 -2.71 -31.14 -23.40
N LEU A 252 -3.35 -31.06 -22.22
CA LEU A 252 -4.12 -29.88 -21.82
C LEU A 252 -3.22 -28.63 -21.79
N ARG A 253 -2.02 -28.75 -21.22
CA ARG A 253 -0.99 -27.72 -21.21
C ARG A 253 -0.65 -27.25 -22.63
N GLY A 254 -0.37 -28.19 -23.54
CA GLY A 254 -0.10 -27.90 -24.95
C GLY A 254 -1.26 -27.19 -25.64
N ALA A 255 -2.48 -27.67 -25.42
CA ALA A 255 -3.71 -27.10 -25.96
C ALA A 255 -3.97 -25.65 -25.51
N ILE A 256 -3.69 -25.33 -24.24
CA ILE A 256 -3.75 -23.95 -23.72
C ILE A 256 -2.67 -23.10 -24.38
N ALA A 257 -1.42 -23.57 -24.44
CA ALA A 257 -0.33 -22.84 -25.06
C ALA A 257 -0.62 -22.50 -26.53
N THR A 258 -1.07 -23.48 -27.32
CA THR A 258 -1.39 -23.27 -28.75
C THR A 258 -2.51 -22.26 -28.94
N ARG A 259 -3.57 -22.29 -28.12
CA ARG A 259 -4.68 -21.32 -28.24
C ARG A 259 -4.25 -19.90 -27.87
N LEU A 260 -3.36 -19.75 -26.89
CA LEU A 260 -2.84 -18.44 -26.50
C LEU A 260 -1.89 -17.85 -27.56
N THR A 261 -0.99 -18.67 -28.13
CA THR A 261 -0.03 -18.21 -29.15
C THR A 261 -0.72 -17.91 -30.49
N THR A 262 -1.78 -18.65 -30.84
CA THR A 262 -2.52 -18.45 -32.10
C THR A 262 -3.54 -17.32 -32.06
N ALA A 263 -4.02 -16.91 -30.87
CA ALA A 263 -5.04 -15.86 -30.76
C ALA A 263 -4.53 -14.47 -31.19
N VAL A 264 -3.27 -14.13 -30.87
CA VAL A 264 -2.65 -12.85 -31.26
C VAL A 264 -1.19 -13.08 -31.68
N PRO A 265 -0.95 -13.55 -32.92
CA PRO A 265 0.37 -14.01 -33.36
C PRO A 265 1.43 -12.89 -33.44
N SER A 266 1.00 -11.64 -33.50
CA SER A 266 1.88 -10.46 -33.60
C SER A 266 2.42 -9.95 -32.27
N THR A 267 1.96 -10.48 -31.12
CA THR A 267 2.37 -9.95 -29.80
C THR A 267 3.42 -10.85 -29.13
N PRO A 268 4.66 -10.38 -28.92
CA PRO A 268 5.75 -11.21 -28.36
C PRO A 268 5.44 -11.79 -26.97
N ALA A 269 4.65 -11.09 -26.15
CA ALA A 269 4.24 -11.55 -24.83
C ALA A 269 3.40 -12.83 -24.86
N LEU A 270 2.61 -13.02 -25.93
CA LEU A 270 1.78 -14.20 -26.14
C LEU A 270 2.47 -15.25 -27.01
N ASN A 271 3.26 -14.84 -28.00
CA ASN A 271 3.96 -15.76 -28.91
C ASN A 271 5.07 -16.55 -28.20
N ASN A 272 5.84 -15.89 -27.32
CA ASN A 272 6.90 -16.53 -26.55
C ASN A 272 6.43 -17.07 -25.19
N LEU A 273 5.11 -17.08 -24.95
CA LEU A 273 4.54 -17.55 -23.69
C LEU A 273 4.82 -19.04 -23.50
N THR A 274 5.21 -19.41 -22.29
CA THR A 274 5.44 -20.80 -21.93
C THR A 274 4.39 -21.26 -20.93
N VAL A 275 3.81 -22.43 -21.18
CA VAL A 275 2.97 -23.12 -20.21
C VAL A 275 3.70 -24.40 -19.83
N THR A 276 4.03 -24.58 -18.56
CA THR A 276 4.75 -25.76 -18.04
C THR A 276 3.92 -26.44 -16.96
N VAL A 277 4.21 -27.72 -16.69
CA VAL A 277 3.69 -28.40 -15.49
C VAL A 277 4.86 -28.59 -14.53
N ASN A 278 4.75 -28.05 -13.32
CA ASN A 278 5.80 -28.15 -12.30
C ASN A 278 5.81 -29.52 -11.62
N ALA A 279 6.89 -29.85 -10.90
CA ALA A 279 7.02 -31.08 -10.12
C ALA A 279 5.89 -31.27 -9.09
N ASP A 280 5.31 -30.18 -8.60
CA ASP A 280 4.14 -30.15 -7.72
C ASP A 280 2.79 -30.39 -8.42
N LYS A 281 2.79 -30.80 -9.70
CA LYS A 281 1.58 -31.07 -10.51
C LYS A 281 0.68 -29.83 -10.65
N GLN A 282 1.31 -28.68 -10.89
CA GLN A 282 0.65 -27.39 -11.08
C GLN A 282 0.87 -26.90 -12.51
N ILE A 283 -0.13 -26.27 -13.10
CA ILE A 283 -0.01 -25.59 -14.40
C ILE A 283 0.61 -24.21 -14.14
N VAL A 284 1.73 -23.92 -14.79
CA VAL A 284 2.42 -22.63 -14.70
C VAL A 284 2.39 -21.97 -16.07
N ILE A 285 1.74 -20.81 -16.14
CA ILE A 285 1.70 -19.97 -17.33
C ILE A 285 2.66 -18.82 -17.10
N THR A 286 3.66 -18.68 -17.96
CA THR A 286 4.72 -17.66 -17.87
C THR A 286 4.67 -16.74 -19.08
N SER A 287 4.58 -15.43 -18.86
CA SER A 287 4.58 -14.44 -19.94
C SER A 287 5.85 -14.54 -20.80
N GLY A 288 5.71 -14.36 -22.11
CA GLY A 288 6.82 -14.49 -23.07
C GLY A 288 7.80 -13.32 -23.10
N VAL A 289 7.50 -12.23 -22.37
CA VAL A 289 8.34 -11.03 -22.32
C VAL A 289 8.63 -10.68 -20.87
N ALA A 290 9.91 -10.51 -20.57
CA ALA A 290 10.38 -10.00 -19.30
C ALA A 290 10.20 -8.48 -19.22
N GLY A 291 9.91 -7.95 -18.03
CA GLY A 291 9.78 -6.51 -17.83
C GLY A 291 8.65 -6.10 -16.90
N GLU A 292 8.54 -4.80 -16.67
CA GLU A 292 7.63 -4.20 -15.69
C GLU A 292 6.14 -4.50 -15.98
N THR A 293 5.74 -4.55 -17.25
CA THR A 293 4.37 -4.86 -17.63
C THR A 293 4.06 -6.35 -17.64
N SER A 294 5.05 -7.20 -17.34
CA SER A 294 4.92 -8.65 -17.42
C SER A 294 4.02 -9.20 -16.34
N THR A 295 2.79 -9.56 -16.74
CA THR A 295 1.73 -10.01 -15.85
C THR A 295 0.93 -11.12 -16.54
N VAL A 296 0.42 -12.08 -15.78
CA VAL A 296 -0.51 -13.10 -16.27
C VAL A 296 -1.69 -13.12 -15.30
N ARG A 297 -2.90 -13.01 -15.84
CA ARG A 297 -4.15 -13.03 -15.09
C ARG A 297 -5.10 -14.04 -15.70
N VAL A 298 -5.63 -14.93 -14.87
CA VAL A 298 -6.70 -15.84 -15.26
C VAL A 298 -8.03 -15.23 -14.82
N LEU A 299 -8.93 -15.10 -15.78
CA LEU A 299 -10.28 -14.61 -15.60
C LEU A 299 -11.25 -15.76 -15.89
N PRO A 300 -12.44 -15.76 -15.25
CA PRO A 300 -13.45 -16.76 -15.52
C PRO A 300 -13.90 -16.71 -16.99
N GLY A 301 -14.24 -17.86 -17.54
CA GLY A 301 -14.86 -18.00 -18.86
C GLY A 301 -16.18 -17.21 -18.95
N GLU A 302 -16.50 -16.67 -20.14
CA GLU A 302 -17.78 -15.96 -20.36
C GLU A 302 -18.98 -16.90 -20.21
N ARG A 303 -18.79 -18.19 -20.50
CA ARG A 303 -19.73 -19.28 -20.27
C ARG A 303 -18.93 -20.52 -19.89
N ASN A 304 -19.49 -21.40 -19.08
CA ASN A 304 -18.88 -22.69 -18.77
C ASN A 304 -17.45 -22.60 -18.20
N ASP A 305 -17.28 -21.86 -17.09
CA ASP A 305 -15.96 -21.61 -16.52
C ASP A 305 -15.30 -22.90 -16.00
N ILE A 306 -14.07 -23.16 -16.43
CA ILE A 306 -13.24 -24.27 -15.93
C ILE A 306 -12.15 -23.81 -14.96
N SER A 307 -11.95 -22.48 -14.81
CA SER A 307 -10.86 -21.93 -14.00
C SER A 307 -10.93 -22.39 -12.53
N ALA A 308 -12.14 -22.49 -11.97
CA ALA A 308 -12.37 -23.02 -10.63
C ALA A 308 -11.91 -24.48 -10.45
N ARG A 309 -12.21 -25.34 -11.44
CA ARG A 309 -11.86 -26.78 -11.37
C ARG A 309 -10.38 -27.03 -11.59
N LEU A 310 -9.74 -26.20 -12.42
CA LEU A 310 -8.30 -26.22 -12.63
C LEU A 310 -7.53 -25.46 -11.54
N LYS A 311 -8.22 -24.94 -10.51
CA LYS A 311 -7.63 -24.14 -9.43
C LYS A 311 -6.75 -23.00 -9.97
N LEU A 312 -7.17 -22.38 -11.08
CA LEU A 312 -6.45 -21.32 -11.76
C LEU A 312 -7.04 -19.96 -11.40
N GLY A 313 -6.17 -18.98 -11.19
CA GLY A 313 -6.53 -17.64 -10.75
C GLY A 313 -6.56 -17.50 -9.23
N THR A 314 -6.34 -16.29 -8.76
CA THR A 314 -6.24 -15.93 -7.34
C THR A 314 -7.50 -16.27 -6.53
N LEU A 315 -8.67 -16.18 -7.15
CA LEU A 315 -9.96 -16.52 -6.53
C LEU A 315 -10.18 -18.04 -6.36
N ASN A 316 -9.49 -18.87 -7.13
CA ASN A 316 -9.70 -20.32 -7.18
C ASN A 316 -8.53 -21.12 -6.57
N GLY A 317 -7.68 -20.46 -5.78
CA GLY A 317 -6.52 -21.09 -5.13
C GLY A 317 -5.25 -21.16 -5.99
N GLY A 318 -5.22 -20.47 -7.13
CA GLY A 318 -4.00 -20.20 -7.90
C GLY A 318 -3.22 -19.00 -7.34
N VAL A 319 -1.96 -18.89 -7.74
CA VAL A 319 -1.05 -17.80 -7.35
C VAL A 319 -0.55 -17.10 -8.61
N GLU A 320 -0.80 -15.79 -8.69
CA GLU A 320 -0.39 -14.96 -9.82
C GLU A 320 0.70 -13.98 -9.39
N THR A 321 1.92 -14.21 -9.85
CA THR A 321 3.11 -13.44 -9.46
C THR A 321 3.55 -12.57 -10.62
N ASP A 322 3.50 -11.25 -10.46
CA ASP A 322 4.01 -10.34 -11.51
C ASP A 322 5.52 -10.25 -11.49
N ALA A 323 6.11 -9.84 -12.61
CA ALA A 323 7.54 -9.54 -12.65
C ALA A 323 7.93 -8.43 -11.65
N VAL A 324 7.03 -7.45 -11.44
CA VAL A 324 7.24 -6.35 -10.48
C VAL A 324 7.10 -6.79 -9.01
N SER A 325 6.70 -8.02 -8.73
CA SER A 325 6.63 -8.53 -7.35
C SER A 325 7.99 -8.55 -6.65
N VAL A 326 9.09 -8.62 -7.41
CA VAL A 326 10.47 -8.58 -6.88
C VAL A 326 10.82 -7.20 -6.33
N ILE A 327 10.23 -6.15 -6.92
CA ILE A 327 10.43 -4.75 -6.54
C ILE A 327 9.30 -4.25 -5.66
N ARG A 328 8.52 -5.10 -4.99
CA ARG A 328 7.54 -4.61 -4.01
C ARG A 328 8.19 -4.37 -2.65
N PRO A 329 7.74 -3.37 -1.87
CA PRO A 329 8.25 -3.17 -0.52
C PRO A 329 7.98 -4.39 0.37
N ALA A 330 8.95 -4.77 1.20
CA ALA A 330 8.79 -5.83 2.20
C ALA A 330 7.70 -5.49 3.23
N GLU A 331 7.07 -6.51 3.84
CA GLU A 331 6.11 -6.29 4.94
C GLU A 331 6.81 -5.61 6.13
N ILE A 332 6.18 -4.56 6.65
CA ILE A 332 6.69 -3.76 7.77
C ILE A 332 5.52 -3.43 8.71
N PRO A 333 5.65 -3.64 10.03
CA PRO A 333 6.69 -4.47 10.65
C PRO A 333 6.55 -5.91 10.15
N LEU A 334 7.67 -6.63 10.06
CA LEU A 334 7.64 -8.04 9.68
C LEU A 334 6.71 -8.78 10.66
N ARG A 335 5.76 -9.56 10.13
CA ARG A 335 4.80 -10.26 10.98
C ARG A 335 5.53 -11.18 11.95
N GLY A 336 5.31 -10.99 13.25
CA GLY A 336 5.92 -11.79 14.31
C GLY A 336 7.34 -11.38 14.70
N GLU A 337 7.91 -10.31 14.13
CA GLU A 337 9.22 -9.77 14.54
C GLU A 337 9.08 -8.34 15.09
N LEU A 338 9.74 -8.08 16.22
CA LEU A 338 9.85 -6.75 16.82
C LEU A 338 11.32 -6.35 16.87
N THR A 339 11.73 -5.43 16.00
CA THR A 339 13.09 -4.91 15.97
C THR A 339 13.16 -3.58 16.71
N SER A 340 14.10 -3.44 17.65
CA SER A 340 14.35 -2.17 18.34
C SER A 340 15.08 -1.16 17.44
N ALA A 341 15.06 0.12 17.82
CA ALA A 341 15.93 1.13 17.22
C ALA A 341 17.42 0.82 17.46
N ALA A 342 18.31 1.45 16.68
CA ALA A 342 19.76 1.31 16.84
C ALA A 342 20.23 1.94 18.16
N PHE A 343 21.10 1.23 18.89
CA PHE A 343 21.73 1.73 20.11
C PHE A 343 23.08 2.37 19.78
N ALA A 344 23.20 3.69 19.95
CA ALA A 344 24.40 4.46 19.64
C ALA A 344 25.39 4.62 20.81
N VAL A 345 25.00 4.18 22.01
CA VAL A 345 25.78 4.26 23.26
C VAL A 345 25.71 2.94 24.00
N ALA A 346 26.63 2.70 24.94
CA ALA A 346 26.61 1.52 25.80
C ALA A 346 25.26 1.38 26.51
N LEU A 347 24.72 0.15 26.55
CA LEU A 347 23.42 -0.08 27.17
C LEU A 347 23.51 0.15 28.69
N THR A 348 22.65 1.04 29.19
CA THR A 348 22.42 1.26 30.63
C THR A 348 21.15 0.56 31.13
N VAL A 349 20.55 -0.27 30.29
CA VAL A 349 19.34 -1.06 30.56
C VAL A 349 19.65 -2.55 30.37
N PRO A 350 19.09 -3.46 31.17
CA PRO A 350 18.17 -3.22 32.30
C PRO A 350 18.86 -2.49 33.48
N SER A 351 18.08 -1.72 34.24
CA SER A 351 18.53 -1.07 35.49
C SER A 351 17.45 -1.19 36.55
N ALA A 352 17.77 -0.93 37.83
CA ALA A 352 16.82 -1.09 38.94
C ALA A 352 15.47 -0.36 38.74
N ALA A 353 15.44 0.72 37.94
CA ALA A 353 14.23 1.47 37.61
C ALA A 353 13.57 1.06 36.27
N LYS A 354 14.24 0.24 35.44
CA LYS A 354 13.84 -0.12 34.07
C LYS A 354 14.02 -1.63 33.84
N THR A 355 13.16 -2.43 34.48
CA THR A 355 13.23 -3.90 34.47
C THR A 355 12.05 -4.59 33.81
N SER A 356 10.96 -3.90 33.45
CA SER A 356 9.76 -4.58 32.94
C SER A 356 9.14 -3.91 31.72
N PHE A 357 8.46 -4.72 30.92
CA PHE A 357 7.65 -4.28 29.78
C PHE A 357 6.47 -5.26 29.59
N LYS A 358 5.47 -4.84 28.81
CA LYS A 358 4.34 -5.72 28.44
C LYS A 358 4.47 -6.17 26.99
N ILE A 359 4.15 -7.43 26.72
CA ILE A 359 4.18 -8.01 25.38
C ILE A 359 2.92 -8.83 25.13
N SER A 360 2.46 -8.83 23.88
CA SER A 360 1.48 -9.77 23.37
C SER A 360 2.09 -10.51 22.19
N VAL A 361 1.94 -11.84 22.16
CA VAL A 361 2.42 -12.69 21.08
C VAL A 361 1.22 -13.43 20.49
N ASP A 362 1.04 -13.34 19.18
CA ASP A 362 -0.06 -13.98 18.43
C ASP A 362 -1.47 -13.71 19.00
N GLY A 363 -1.68 -12.50 19.53
CA GLY A 363 -2.96 -12.09 20.12
C GLY A 363 -3.20 -12.58 21.55
N TYR A 364 -2.26 -13.30 22.16
CA TYR A 364 -2.28 -13.63 23.58
C TYR A 364 -1.55 -12.55 24.38
N GLY A 365 -2.15 -12.06 25.46
CA GLY A 365 -1.60 -10.98 26.29
C GLY A 365 -2.52 -9.77 26.38
N PRO A 366 -2.07 -8.60 26.90
CA PRO A 366 -0.68 -8.25 27.22
C PRO A 366 -0.18 -8.85 28.54
N ASP A 367 0.89 -9.64 28.48
CA ASP A 367 1.55 -10.24 29.64
C ASP A 367 2.76 -9.37 30.06
N THR A 368 3.04 -9.30 31.37
CA THR A 368 4.16 -8.50 31.89
C THR A 368 5.43 -9.34 31.97
N VAL A 369 6.48 -8.92 31.27
CA VAL A 369 7.82 -9.51 31.33
C VAL A 369 8.66 -8.70 32.29
N VAL A 370 9.25 -9.37 33.28
CA VAL A 370 10.20 -8.77 34.22
C VAL A 370 11.58 -9.37 33.97
N LEU A 371 12.53 -8.50 33.63
CA LEU A 371 13.95 -8.78 33.44
C LEU A 371 14.70 -8.55 34.75
N ASP A 372 15.81 -9.26 34.93
CA ASP A 372 16.66 -9.08 36.10
C ASP A 372 17.36 -7.70 36.03
N ALA A 373 17.51 -7.02 37.17
CA ALA A 373 18.00 -5.64 37.25
C ALA A 373 19.49 -5.45 36.87
N ALA A 374 20.19 -6.54 36.57
CA ALA A 374 21.58 -6.52 36.15
C ALA A 374 21.71 -5.97 34.73
N VAL A 375 22.64 -5.04 34.54
CA VAL A 375 22.99 -4.50 33.21
C VAL A 375 23.36 -5.65 32.27
N ALA A 376 23.04 -5.49 30.99
CA ALA A 376 23.37 -6.46 29.96
C ALA A 376 24.89 -6.71 29.91
N SER A 377 25.29 -7.97 29.88
CA SER A 377 26.70 -8.38 29.92
C SER A 377 27.32 -8.41 28.52
N GLY A 378 28.56 -7.95 28.39
CA GLY A 378 29.31 -8.00 27.13
C GLY A 378 30.25 -6.81 26.98
N ALA A 379 31.40 -7.04 26.33
CA ALA A 379 32.40 -6.00 26.08
C ALA A 379 32.05 -5.08 24.89
N THR A 380 31.11 -5.49 24.04
CA THR A 380 30.64 -4.74 22.87
C THR A 380 29.12 -4.60 22.89
N ILE A 381 28.58 -3.58 22.24
CA ILE A 381 27.12 -3.35 22.14
C ILE A 381 26.38 -4.57 21.55
N PRO A 382 26.87 -5.22 20.46
CA PRO A 382 26.23 -6.43 19.96
C PRO A 382 26.18 -7.58 20.97
N ALA A 383 27.23 -7.76 21.78
CA ALA A 383 27.25 -8.79 22.82
C ALA A 383 26.26 -8.48 23.96
N GLN A 384 26.17 -7.21 24.38
CA GLN A 384 25.17 -6.76 25.35
C GLN A 384 23.74 -6.95 24.84
N LEU A 385 23.49 -6.63 23.57
CA LEU A 385 22.18 -6.86 22.95
C LEU A 385 21.83 -8.34 22.84
N ALA A 386 22.80 -9.20 22.53
CA ALA A 386 22.59 -10.64 22.47
C ALA A 386 22.23 -11.24 23.84
N ASP A 387 22.92 -10.82 24.91
CA ASP A 387 22.57 -11.21 26.28
C ASP A 387 21.15 -10.74 26.66
N LEU A 388 20.83 -9.47 26.40
CA LEU A 388 19.49 -8.94 26.67
C LEU A 388 18.40 -9.68 25.89
N ALA A 389 18.64 -9.96 24.60
CA ALA A 389 17.72 -10.73 23.77
C ALA A 389 17.51 -12.15 24.31
N GLY A 390 18.58 -12.82 24.75
CA GLY A 390 18.48 -14.14 25.39
C GLY A 390 17.68 -14.14 26.69
N ARG A 391 17.85 -13.10 27.52
CA ARG A 391 17.07 -12.91 28.76
C ARG A 391 15.59 -12.66 28.45
N ILE A 392 15.29 -11.79 27.47
CA ILE A 392 13.92 -11.53 27.01
C ILE A 392 13.28 -12.82 26.49
N GLN A 393 13.96 -13.54 25.59
CA GLN A 393 13.47 -14.80 25.03
C GLN A 393 13.14 -15.81 26.12
N SER A 394 14.04 -16.00 27.09
CA SER A 394 13.83 -16.94 28.19
C SER A 394 12.60 -16.58 29.03
N LYS A 395 12.44 -15.30 29.39
CA LYS A 395 11.29 -14.85 30.20
C LYS A 395 9.98 -14.88 29.41
N VAL A 396 9.98 -14.51 28.13
CA VAL A 396 8.79 -14.58 27.27
C VAL A 396 8.33 -16.02 27.12
N ARG A 397 9.24 -16.95 26.77
CA ARG A 397 8.90 -18.38 26.62
C ARG A 397 8.35 -19.01 27.91
N ALA A 398 8.80 -18.53 29.07
CA ALA A 398 8.32 -18.97 30.37
C ALA A 398 6.87 -18.52 30.70
N LEU A 399 6.34 -17.48 30.05
CA LEU A 399 4.99 -16.98 30.34
C LEU A 399 3.90 -17.98 29.95
N LYS A 400 3.99 -18.57 28.74
CA LYS A 400 2.98 -19.48 28.19
C LYS A 400 3.61 -20.66 27.44
N PRO A 401 4.34 -21.55 28.13
CA PRO A 401 5.12 -22.63 27.49
C PRO A 401 4.28 -23.66 26.72
N SER A 402 2.95 -23.68 26.92
CA SER A 402 2.02 -24.55 26.19
C SER A 402 1.65 -24.02 24.80
N ILE A 403 1.80 -22.71 24.54
CA ILE A 403 1.41 -22.08 23.27
C ILE A 403 2.56 -22.13 22.29
N ALA A 404 2.30 -22.55 21.05
CA ALA A 404 3.32 -22.70 20.01
C ALA A 404 4.07 -21.38 19.71
N GLY A 405 3.37 -20.24 19.72
CA GLY A 405 3.97 -18.92 19.51
C GLY A 405 4.95 -18.47 20.61
N TYR A 406 4.94 -19.13 21.78
CA TYR A 406 5.85 -18.86 22.90
C TYR A 406 6.95 -19.92 23.05
N LYS A 407 7.11 -20.85 22.09
CA LYS A 407 8.19 -21.85 22.06
C LYS A 407 9.32 -21.42 21.14
#